data_AF-A0A5J5W6V1-F1
#
_entry.id   AF-A0A5J5W6V1-F1
#
_cell.length_a   1.000
_cell.length_b   1.000
_cell.length_c   1.000
_cell.angle_alpha   90.00
_cell.angle_beta   90.00
_cell.angle_gamma   90.00
#
_symmetry.space_group_name_H-M   'P 1'
#
loop_
_entity.id
_entity.type
_entity.pdbx_description
1 polymer ?
#
loop_
_entity_poly.entity_id
_entity_poly.type
_entity_poly.pdbx_seq_one_letter_code
_entity_poly.pdbx_strand_id
1 'polypeptide(L)'
;MGAQEKSQGNSNSLQRVKVYRLNEDGKWDDQGTGHVSVDYLERSEELALYVFDQEDNETLLVHRICPDDIYRKQEDTIISWRDSEYSTELALSFQKNTGCSYI
;
A
#
# COMPACT_ATOMS: atom_id res chain seq x y z
N MET A 1 24.23 -30.60 -8.18
CA MET A 1 23.48 -30.23 -6.95
C MET A 1 23.55 -28.71 -6.85
N GLY A 2 22.51 -27.90 -6.89
CA GLY A 2 21.06 -28.09 -6.91
C GLY A 2 20.48 -26.71 -6.58
N ALA A 3 19.63 -26.20 -7.48
CA ALA A 3 18.72 -25.06 -7.33
C ALA A 3 19.29 -23.71 -6.83
N GLN A 4 19.68 -22.85 -7.78
CA GLN A 4 19.34 -21.43 -7.68
C GLN A 4 17.85 -21.32 -7.97
N GLU A 5 17.02 -20.96 -6.99
CA GLU A 5 15.66 -20.47 -7.23
C GLU A 5 15.05 -19.84 -5.96
N LYS A 6 14.33 -18.73 -6.16
CA LYS A 6 13.67 -17.84 -5.20
C LYS A 6 14.62 -16.79 -4.60
N SER A 7 14.63 -15.54 -5.07
CA SER A 7 13.49 -14.71 -5.43
C SER A 7 13.80 -13.95 -6.72
N GLN A 8 13.04 -14.21 -7.79
CA GLN A 8 12.78 -13.16 -8.77
C GLN A 8 11.92 -12.12 -8.06
N GLY A 9 12.55 -11.31 -7.20
CA GLY A 9 12.03 -10.00 -6.85
C GLY A 9 12.07 -9.24 -8.15
N ASN A 10 10.94 -9.25 -8.87
CA ASN A 10 10.73 -8.44 -10.05
C ASN A 10 11.34 -7.08 -9.76
N SER A 11 12.30 -6.63 -10.57
CA SER A 11 12.86 -5.28 -10.52
C SER A 11 11.79 -4.28 -10.97
N ASN A 12 10.57 -4.42 -10.46
CA ASN A 12 9.49 -3.50 -10.58
C ASN A 12 9.81 -2.46 -9.52
N SER A 13 10.32 -1.32 -9.96
CA SER A 13 10.49 -0.11 -9.16
C SER A 13 9.36 -0.04 -8.15
N LEU A 14 9.66 -0.04 -6.85
CA LEU A 14 8.65 0.06 -5.80
C LEU A 14 7.65 1.15 -6.23
N GLN A 15 6.36 0.84 -6.22
CA GLN A 15 5.39 1.72 -6.86
C GLN A 15 5.27 2.97 -6.00
N ARG A 16 5.58 4.13 -6.59
CA ARG A 16 5.45 5.40 -5.87
C ARG A 16 3.97 5.68 -5.63
N VAL A 17 3.63 5.88 -4.37
CA VAL A 17 2.28 6.21 -3.91
C VAL A 17 2.31 7.42 -3.00
N LYS A 18 1.19 8.12 -2.96
CA LYS A 18 0.89 9.13 -1.94
C LYS A 18 -0.20 8.58 -1.04
N VAL A 19 0.01 8.67 0.27
CA VAL A 19 -0.92 8.18 1.28
C VAL A 19 -1.83 9.32 1.70
N TYR A 20 -3.14 9.08 1.68
CA TYR A 20 -4.14 10.04 2.12
C TYR A 20 -5.01 9.47 3.22
N ARG A 21 -5.43 10.33 4.14
CA ARG A 21 -6.35 10.03 5.23
C ARG A 21 -7.52 11.00 5.20
N LEU A 22 -8.74 10.49 5.28
CA LEU A 22 -9.92 11.33 5.41
C LEU A 22 -9.99 11.88 6.85
N ASN A 23 -10.12 13.19 6.98
CA ASN A 23 -10.27 13.88 8.25
C ASN A 23 -11.74 14.11 8.61
N GLU A 24 -11.99 14.62 9.82
CA GLU A 24 -13.34 14.86 10.34
C GLU A 24 -14.12 15.94 9.56
N ASP A 25 -13.43 16.84 8.87
CA ASP A 25 -14.00 17.84 7.95
C ASP A 25 -14.40 17.25 6.58
N GLY A 26 -14.18 15.95 6.36
CA GLY A 26 -14.45 15.28 5.09
C GLY A 26 -13.46 15.62 3.98
N LYS A 27 -12.24 16.05 4.35
CA LYS A 27 -11.14 16.35 3.41
C LYS A 27 -10.04 15.30 3.52
N TRP A 28 -9.32 15.11 2.41
CA TRP A 28 -8.18 14.21 2.37
C TRP A 28 -6.89 14.94 2.78
N ASP A 29 -6.28 14.50 3.88
CA ASP A 29 -4.98 14.94 4.34
C ASP A 29 -3.87 14.11 3.72
N ASP A 30 -2.85 14.79 3.19
CA ASP A 30 -1.61 14.17 2.69
C ASP A 30 -0.77 13.66 3.85
N GLN A 31 -0.57 12.34 3.93
CA GLN A 31 0.22 11.71 4.99
C GLN A 31 1.69 11.51 4.58
N GLY A 32 2.00 11.64 3.29
CA GLY A 32 3.36 11.50 2.77
C GLY A 32 3.42 10.82 1.42
N THR A 33 4.61 10.83 0.82
CA THR A 33 4.89 10.17 -0.46
C THR A 33 5.93 9.09 -0.26
N GLY A 34 5.59 7.87 -0.66
CA GLY A 34 6.43 6.72 -0.43
C GLY A 34 6.34 5.67 -1.52
N HIS A 35 6.83 4.50 -1.18
CA HIS A 35 6.94 3.34 -2.02
C HIS A 35 6.13 2.20 -1.40
N VAL A 36 5.17 1.65 -2.14
CA VAL A 36 4.34 0.55 -1.65
C VAL A 36 5.01 -0.80 -1.88
N SER A 37 4.91 -1.66 -0.87
CA SER A 37 5.28 -3.07 -0.91
C SER A 37 4.17 -3.90 -0.26
N VAL A 38 4.06 -5.18 -0.63
CA VAL A 38 3.17 -6.14 0.02
C VAL A 38 4.01 -7.29 0.51
N ASP A 39 3.93 -7.58 1.80
CA ASP A 39 4.73 -8.63 2.44
C ASP A 39 3.92 -9.34 3.53
N TYR A 40 4.45 -10.45 4.05
CA TYR A 40 3.80 -11.18 5.13
C TYR A 40 4.02 -10.49 6.48
N LEU A 41 2.96 -10.41 7.29
CA LEU A 41 3.08 -10.00 8.69
C LEU A 41 3.95 -11.01 9.45
N GLU A 42 4.91 -10.51 10.23
CA GLU A 42 5.84 -11.36 10.96
C GLU A 42 5.10 -12.41 11.79
N ARG A 43 5.47 -13.69 11.59
CA ARG A 43 4.90 -14.86 12.28
C ARG A 43 3.43 -15.15 11.99
N SER A 44 2.86 -14.57 10.94
CA SER A 44 1.49 -14.84 10.49
C SER A 44 1.49 -15.20 9.00
N GLU A 45 0.50 -15.96 8.53
CA GLU A 45 0.29 -16.26 7.11
C GLU A 45 -0.47 -15.13 6.39
N GLU A 46 -0.54 -13.96 7.01
CA GLU A 46 -1.36 -12.83 6.59
C GLU A 46 -0.54 -11.82 5.83
N LEU A 47 -1.10 -11.26 4.77
CA LEU A 47 -0.46 -10.24 3.97
C LEU A 47 -0.76 -8.85 4.54
N ALA A 48 0.23 -7.97 4.47
CA ALA A 48 0.08 -6.56 4.76
C ALA A 48 0.68 -5.71 3.65
N LEU A 49 0.04 -4.56 3.44
CA LEU A 49 0.52 -3.48 2.61
C LEU A 49 1.36 -2.54 3.47
N TYR A 50 2.57 -2.27 3.00
CA TYR A 50 3.53 -1.36 3.61
C TYR A 50 3.79 -0.19 2.68
N VAL A 51 3.80 1.02 3.20
CA VAL A 51 4.31 2.19 2.48
C VAL A 51 5.50 2.75 3.23
N PHE A 52 6.65 2.81 2.56
CA PHE A 52 7.88 3.36 3.11
C PHE A 52 8.13 4.75 2.52
N ASP A 53 8.51 5.69 3.37
CA ASP A 53 8.89 7.04 2.96
C ASP A 53 10.05 7.01 1.94
N GLN A 54 10.05 7.96 1.01
CA GLN A 54 11.08 8.01 -0.04
C GLN A 54 12.43 8.57 0.44
N GLU A 55 12.46 9.32 1.54
CA GLU A 55 13.63 10.05 2.04
C GLU A 55 14.37 9.25 3.10
N ASP A 56 13.66 8.78 4.13
CA ASP A 56 14.27 8.08 5.27
C ASP A 56 13.91 6.57 5.34
N ASN A 57 13.03 6.09 4.46
CA ASN A 57 12.53 4.71 4.48
C ASN A 57 11.82 4.33 5.80
N GLU A 58 11.31 5.33 6.54
CA GLU A 58 10.39 5.11 7.65
C GLU A 58 9.04 4.59 7.15
N THR A 59 8.37 3.81 7.97
CA THR A 59 7.05 3.27 7.61
C THR A 59 5.98 4.36 7.75
N LEU A 60 5.41 4.78 6.62
CA LEU A 60 4.29 5.72 6.56
C LEU A 60 2.95 5.05 6.84
N LEU A 61 2.79 3.80 6.39
CA LEU A 61 1.56 3.04 6.54
C LEU A 61 1.86 1.55 6.63
N VAL A 62 1.18 0.89 7.58
CA VAL A 62 1.00 -0.57 7.59
C VAL A 62 -0.51 -0.80 7.56
N HIS A 63 -0.96 -1.61 6.62
CA HIS A 63 -2.37 -2.01 6.53
C HIS A 63 -2.46 -3.51 6.29
N ARG A 64 -3.10 -4.23 7.21
CA ARG A 64 -3.37 -5.65 7.04
C ARG A 64 -4.40 -5.85 5.93
N ILE A 65 -4.03 -6.62 4.91
CA ILE A 65 -4.92 -6.90 3.79
C ILE A 65 -6.03 -7.82 4.26
N CYS A 66 -7.28 -7.40 4.08
CA CYS A 66 -8.47 -8.16 4.45
C CYS A 66 -9.09 -8.80 3.19
N PRO A 67 -9.60 -10.03 3.25
CA PRO A 67 -10.34 -10.61 2.13
C PRO A 67 -11.73 -9.98 1.91
N ASP A 68 -12.21 -9.15 2.84
CA ASP A 68 -13.45 -8.40 2.68
C ASP A 68 -13.40 -7.41 1.51
N ASP A 69 -14.55 -7.18 0.88
CA ASP A 69 -14.72 -6.27 -0.25
C ASP A 69 -14.76 -4.80 0.22
N ILE A 70 -13.67 -4.35 0.85
CA ILE A 70 -13.52 -2.98 1.38
C ILE A 70 -12.71 -2.07 0.46
N TYR A 71 -11.98 -2.63 -0.50
CA TYR A 71 -11.10 -1.90 -1.41
C TYR A 71 -11.87 -1.39 -2.61
N ARG A 72 -11.79 -0.09 -2.85
CA ARG A 72 -12.40 0.58 -4.00
C ARG A 72 -11.32 1.17 -4.88
N LYS A 73 -11.29 0.75 -6.14
CA LYS A 73 -10.40 1.32 -7.15
C LYS A 73 -11.11 2.48 -7.88
N GLN A 74 -10.44 3.63 -7.94
CA GLN A 74 -10.91 4.86 -8.61
C GLN A 74 -9.85 5.32 -9.64
N GLU A 75 -10.30 5.80 -10.80
CA GLU A 75 -9.47 6.42 -11.86
C GLU A 75 -8.23 5.62 -12.33
N ASP A 76 -8.23 4.30 -12.10
CA ASP A 76 -7.11 3.38 -12.38
C ASP A 76 -5.79 3.67 -11.65
N THR A 77 -5.79 4.62 -10.71
CA THR A 77 -4.59 5.05 -9.96
C THR A 77 -4.84 5.22 -8.48
N ILE A 78 -6.07 5.09 -8.01
CA ILE A 78 -6.41 5.30 -6.60
C ILE A 78 -7.03 4.02 -6.05
N ILE A 79 -6.53 3.58 -4.90
CA ILE A 79 -7.14 2.51 -4.11
C ILE A 79 -7.51 3.12 -2.76
N SER A 80 -8.79 3.09 -2.41
CA SER A 80 -9.31 3.61 -1.13
C SER A 80 -10.03 2.53 -0.35
N TRP A 81 -9.90 2.53 0.97
CA TRP A 81 -10.59 1.60 1.86
C TRP A 81 -10.88 2.25 3.21
N ARG A 82 -11.79 1.65 3.96
CA ARG A 82 -12.02 2.03 5.36
C ARG A 82 -11.11 1.23 6.26
N ASP A 83 -10.21 1.91 6.94
CA ASP A 83 -9.27 1.27 7.85
C ASP A 83 -9.90 1.07 9.24
N SER A 84 -9.82 -0.16 9.74
CA SER A 84 -10.39 -0.51 11.06
C SER A 84 -9.56 0.02 12.22
N GLU A 85 -8.24 0.12 12.06
CA GLU A 85 -7.33 0.59 13.12
C GLU A 85 -7.46 2.10 13.31
N TYR A 86 -7.51 2.83 12.19
CA TYR A 86 -7.67 4.28 12.21
C TYR A 86 -9.12 4.75 12.26
N SER A 87 -10.10 3.84 12.11
CA SER A 87 -11.53 4.14 12.07
C SER A 87 -11.93 5.23 11.06
N THR A 88 -11.13 5.41 10.01
CA THR A 88 -11.32 6.43 8.95
C THR A 88 -11.05 5.83 7.56
N GLU A 89 -11.34 6.60 6.51
CA GLU A 89 -10.98 6.21 5.15
C GLU A 89 -9.52 6.56 4.84
N LEU A 90 -8.82 5.62 4.23
CA LEU A 90 -7.48 5.77 3.68
C LEU A 90 -7.54 5.66 2.16
N ALA A 91 -6.60 6.31 1.48
CA ALA A 91 -6.41 6.16 0.06
C ALA A 91 -4.92 6.16 -0.32
N LEU A 92 -4.57 5.30 -1.27
CA LEU A 92 -3.29 5.30 -1.96
C LEU A 92 -3.49 5.83 -3.36
N SER A 93 -2.80 6.92 -3.68
CA SER A 93 -2.73 7.45 -5.04
C SER A 93 -1.41 7.05 -5.67
N PHE A 94 -1.47 6.19 -6.67
CA PHE A 94 -0.33 5.70 -7.43
C PHE A 94 0.08 6.73 -8.49
N GLN A 95 1.39 6.92 -8.65
CA GLN A 95 1.91 7.78 -9.72
C GLN A 95 1.64 7.20 -11.11
N LYS A 96 1.56 5.87 -11.23
CA LYS A 96 1.35 5.15 -12.50
C LYS A 96 0.24 4.13 -12.37
N ASN A 97 -0.62 4.03 -13.38
CA ASN A 97 -1.72 3.08 -13.46
C ASN A 97 -1.23 1.61 -13.43
N THR A 98 -0.04 1.36 -13.97
CA THR A 98 0.61 0.04 -13.91
C THR A 98 0.91 -0.39 -12.48
N GLY A 99 1.18 0.55 -11.57
CA GLY A 99 1.40 0.27 -10.16
C GLY A 99 0.10 -0.10 -9.45
N CYS A 100 -0.98 0.63 -9.72
CA CYS A 100 -2.30 0.35 -9.17
C CYS A 100 -2.88 -0.98 -9.67
N SER A 101 -2.51 -1.45 -10.86
CA SER A 101 -3.01 -2.73 -11.40
C SER A 101 -2.28 -3.96 -10.86
N TYR A 102 -1.11 -3.76 -10.23
CA TYR A 102 -0.31 -4.84 -9.66
C TYR A 102 -0.66 -5.12 -8.19
N ILE A 103 -1.21 -4.11 -7.50
CA ILE A 103 -1.68 -4.16 -6.11
C ILE A 103 -3.15 -4.53 -6.10
#